data_AF-A0A0Q4LMM8-F1
#
_entry.id   AF-A0A0Q4LMM8-F1
#
_cell.length_a   1.000
_cell.length_b   1.000
_cell.length_c   1.000
_cell.angle_alpha   90.00
_cell.angle_beta   90.00
_cell.angle_gamma   90.00
#
_symmetry.space_group_name_H-M   'P 1'
#
loop_
_entity.id
_entity.type
_entity.pdbx_description
1 polymer ?
#
loop_
_entity_poly.entity_id
_entity_poly.type
_entity_poly.pdbx_seq_one_letter_code
_entity_poly.pdbx_strand_id
1 'polypeptide(L)'
;MAVLPPAARPFALLARFDRPIGWWLLFWPGAWAIALSGRATERWDMLLWFLLGSIAMRGAGCVYNDIIDRDLDRQVARTARRPLASGAVSVKAAWVWLVILSLIGLVVLLQLNLTAAIVALGSLALVAAYPFMKRITWWPQAWLGMVFSWAAPVAWAQMAVGDWATLALLYAGSIAWVIGYDTIYACQDIEDDAMVGVRSSARAMGGRVRGGVTLLYGVAIVCWAAAVWRVFPTPLALAALLPTALHLLWQVATLTPDDGANTLARFRSNRDAGLLLFLGLLVVGQAA
;
A
#
# COMPACT_ATOMS: atom_id res chain seq x y z
N MET A 1 6.54 -6.88 19.86
CA MET A 1 7.99 -7.21 19.93
C MET A 1 8.41 -7.83 21.26
N ALA A 2 8.05 -7.26 22.42
CA ALA A 2 8.43 -7.81 23.73
C ALA A 2 7.91 -9.23 24.00
N VAL A 3 6.75 -9.58 23.42
CA VAL A 3 6.09 -10.89 23.57
C VAL A 3 6.75 -12.00 22.74
N LEU A 4 7.56 -11.66 21.72
CA LEU A 4 8.21 -12.66 20.87
C LEU A 4 9.48 -13.22 21.54
N PRO A 5 9.78 -14.52 21.38
CA PRO A 5 11.06 -15.10 21.79
C PRO A 5 12.24 -14.31 21.19
N PRO A 6 13.35 -14.11 21.92
CA PRO A 6 14.49 -13.32 21.44
C PRO A 6 14.99 -13.69 20.04
N ALA A 7 15.03 -14.99 19.72
CA ALA A 7 15.46 -15.51 18.43
C ALA A 7 14.51 -15.15 17.26
N ALA A 8 13.21 -14.94 17.52
CA ALA A 8 12.22 -14.60 16.50
C ALA A 8 12.14 -13.09 16.21
N ARG A 9 12.61 -12.25 17.14
CA ARG A 9 12.52 -10.79 17.02
C ARG A 9 13.22 -10.24 15.77
N PRO A 10 14.45 -10.68 15.40
CA PRO A 10 15.12 -10.18 14.21
C PRO A 10 14.35 -10.48 12.91
N PHE A 11 13.70 -11.65 12.82
CA PHE A 11 12.89 -12.03 11.66
C PHE A 11 11.61 -11.19 11.56
N ALA A 12 10.95 -10.92 12.68
CA ALA A 12 9.78 -10.05 12.73
C ALA A 12 10.12 -8.60 12.32
N LEU A 13 11.28 -8.09 12.76
CA LEU A 13 11.79 -6.77 12.32
C LEU A 13 12.16 -6.75 10.84
N LEU A 14 12.77 -7.84 10.33
CA LEU A 14 13.14 -7.96 8.92
C LEU A 14 11.90 -7.92 8.01
N ALA A 15 10.80 -8.55 8.45
CA ALA A 15 9.51 -8.48 7.77
C ALA A 15 8.69 -7.21 8.10
N ARG A 16 9.24 -6.28 8.90
CA ARG A 16 8.61 -5.03 9.33
C ARG A 16 7.27 -5.22 10.07
N PHE A 17 7.12 -6.30 10.82
CA PHE A 17 5.91 -6.59 11.61
C PHE A 17 5.70 -5.61 12.78
N ASP A 18 6.74 -4.88 13.18
CA ASP A 18 6.65 -3.77 14.13
C ASP A 18 5.99 -2.50 13.53
N ARG A 19 5.86 -2.42 12.19
CA ARG A 19 5.33 -1.26 11.46
C ARG A 19 4.12 -1.66 10.60
N PRO A 20 2.96 -1.91 11.23
CA PRO A 20 1.79 -2.48 10.57
C PRO A 20 1.21 -1.59 9.46
N ILE A 21 1.52 -0.30 9.43
CA ILE A 21 0.98 0.60 8.40
C ILE A 21 1.19 0.07 6.97
N GLY A 22 2.33 -0.57 6.69
CA GLY A 22 2.62 -1.08 5.34
C GLY A 22 1.67 -2.17 4.86
N TRP A 23 1.28 -3.12 5.74
CA TRP A 23 0.34 -4.17 5.34
C TRP A 23 -1.10 -3.66 5.29
N TRP A 24 -1.45 -2.61 6.05
CA TRP A 24 -2.79 -1.99 5.97
C TRP A 24 -2.98 -1.29 4.63
N LEU A 25 -1.97 -0.53 4.19
CA LEU A 25 -2.02 0.18 2.91
C LEU A 25 -2.04 -0.78 1.71
N LEU A 26 -1.42 -1.96 1.84
CA LEU A 26 -1.47 -3.01 0.83
C LEU A 26 -2.81 -3.77 0.82
N PHE A 27 -3.51 -3.81 1.97
CA PHE A 27 -4.78 -4.53 2.15
C PHE A 27 -5.97 -3.76 1.56
N TRP A 28 -6.05 -2.46 1.84
CA TRP A 28 -7.25 -1.68 1.58
C TRP A 28 -7.75 -1.71 0.12
N PRO A 29 -6.91 -1.58 -0.92
CA PRO A 29 -7.38 -1.62 -2.30
C PRO A 29 -8.12 -2.90 -2.69
N GLY A 30 -7.70 -4.05 -2.15
CA GLY A 30 -8.42 -5.32 -2.33
C GLY A 30 -9.75 -5.34 -1.58
N ALA A 31 -9.76 -4.87 -0.33
CA ALA A 31 -10.98 -4.77 0.47
C ALA A 31 -12.01 -3.82 -0.16
N TRP A 32 -11.56 -2.71 -0.76
CA TRP A 32 -12.43 -1.78 -1.49
C TRP A 32 -13.07 -2.42 -2.71
N ALA A 33 -12.30 -3.20 -3.49
CA ALA A 33 -12.83 -3.92 -4.63
C ALA A 33 -13.87 -4.98 -4.21
N ILE A 34 -13.62 -5.69 -3.10
CA ILE A 34 -14.60 -6.64 -2.51
C ILE A 34 -15.87 -5.89 -2.07
N ALA A 35 -15.73 -4.77 -1.37
CA ALA A 35 -16.87 -3.95 -0.92
C ALA A 35 -17.69 -3.39 -2.09
N LEU A 36 -17.03 -2.78 -3.07
CA LEU A 36 -17.67 -2.19 -4.25
C LEU A 36 -18.36 -3.24 -5.13
N SER A 37 -17.94 -4.51 -5.07
CA SER A 37 -18.62 -5.60 -5.79
C SER A 37 -20.03 -5.92 -5.24
N GLY A 38 -20.38 -5.41 -4.06
CA GLY A 38 -21.61 -5.74 -3.34
C GLY A 38 -21.55 -7.07 -2.55
N ARG A 39 -20.50 -7.87 -2.73
CA ARG A 39 -20.43 -9.25 -2.22
C ARG A 39 -19.63 -9.42 -0.93
N ALA A 40 -19.28 -8.33 -0.26
CA ALA A 40 -18.39 -8.38 0.91
C ALA A 40 -18.93 -9.20 2.09
N THR A 41 -20.25 -9.22 2.30
CA THR A 41 -20.90 -10.04 3.34
C THR A 41 -20.90 -11.53 2.96
N GLU A 42 -21.22 -11.86 1.70
CA GLU A 42 -21.15 -13.23 1.18
C GLU A 42 -19.72 -13.79 1.22
N ARG A 43 -18.74 -12.92 0.92
CA ARG A 43 -17.33 -13.27 0.74
C ARG A 43 -16.43 -12.65 1.80
N TRP A 44 -16.91 -12.60 3.05
CA TRP A 44 -16.13 -12.07 4.18
C TRP A 44 -14.82 -12.85 4.40
N ASP A 45 -14.80 -14.13 4.01
CA ASP A 45 -13.61 -14.99 3.98
C ASP A 45 -12.48 -14.33 3.16
N MET A 46 -12.81 -13.72 2.03
CA MET A 46 -11.83 -13.07 1.15
C MET A 46 -11.18 -11.86 1.82
N LEU A 47 -11.88 -11.13 2.71
CA LEU A 47 -11.26 -10.05 3.48
C LEU A 47 -10.14 -10.58 4.38
N LEU A 48 -10.34 -11.75 5.00
CA LEU A 48 -9.31 -12.37 5.83
C LEU A 48 -8.13 -12.90 5.01
N TRP A 49 -8.41 -13.55 3.88
CA TRP A 49 -7.36 -14.05 3.00
C TRP A 49 -6.51 -12.91 2.41
N PHE A 50 -7.15 -11.81 2.01
CA PHE A 50 -6.43 -10.62 1.54
C PHE A 50 -5.62 -9.98 2.65
N LEU A 51 -6.13 -9.90 3.88
CA LEU A 51 -5.37 -9.39 5.02
C LEU A 51 -4.13 -10.24 5.29
N LEU A 52 -4.27 -11.58 5.31
CA LEU A 52 -3.16 -12.51 5.47
C LEU A 52 -2.14 -12.36 4.33
N GLY A 53 -2.63 -12.26 3.10
CA GLY A 53 -1.81 -12.02 1.91
C GLY A 53 -1.03 -10.71 2.00
N SER A 54 -1.67 -9.62 2.41
CA SER A 54 -1.00 -8.32 2.59
C SER A 54 0.05 -8.34 3.68
N ILE A 55 -0.20 -9.03 4.80
CA ILE A 55 0.79 -9.22 5.88
C ILE A 55 2.00 -9.99 5.35
N ALA A 56 1.76 -11.13 4.70
CA ALA A 56 2.82 -12.00 4.19
C ALA A 56 3.63 -11.32 3.07
N MET A 57 2.96 -10.72 2.09
CA MET A 57 3.59 -10.12 0.90
C MET A 57 4.26 -8.80 1.18
N ARG A 58 3.73 -8.00 2.13
CA ARG A 58 4.50 -6.86 2.65
C ARG A 58 5.78 -7.36 3.31
N GLY A 59 5.69 -8.37 4.16
CA GLY A 59 6.85 -8.97 4.81
C GLY A 59 7.88 -9.51 3.81
N ALA A 60 7.44 -10.28 2.81
CA ALA A 60 8.29 -10.87 1.79
C ALA A 60 9.01 -9.79 0.97
N GLY A 61 8.28 -8.78 0.49
CA GLY A 61 8.88 -7.66 -0.24
C GLY A 61 9.89 -6.88 0.62
N CYS A 62 9.64 -6.78 1.93
CA CYS A 62 10.58 -6.16 2.87
C CYS A 62 11.88 -6.94 3.01
N VAL A 63 11.78 -8.26 3.20
CA VAL A 63 12.93 -9.17 3.31
C VAL A 63 13.72 -9.17 2.00
N TYR A 64 13.05 -9.28 0.86
CA TYR A 64 13.68 -9.24 -0.46
C TYR A 64 14.44 -7.92 -0.68
N ASN A 65 13.81 -6.78 -0.39
CA ASN A 65 14.47 -5.49 -0.54
C ASN A 65 15.73 -5.38 0.33
N ASP A 66 15.68 -5.84 1.58
CA ASP A 66 16.83 -5.82 2.48
C ASP A 66 17.94 -6.79 2.01
N ILE A 67 17.60 -7.92 1.38
CA ILE A 67 18.57 -8.83 0.75
C ILE A 67 19.33 -8.13 -0.39
N ILE A 68 18.60 -7.43 -1.26
CA ILE A 68 19.19 -6.71 -2.41
C ILE A 68 20.03 -5.50 -1.95
N ASP A 69 19.52 -4.72 -1.00
CA ASP A 69 20.17 -3.49 -0.54
C ASP A 69 21.20 -3.73 0.58
N ARG A 70 21.46 -4.97 1.01
CA ARG A 70 22.29 -5.31 2.19
C ARG A 70 23.60 -4.53 2.31
N ASP A 71 24.39 -4.51 1.24
CA ASP A 71 25.74 -3.93 1.27
C ASP A 71 25.69 -2.39 1.25
N LEU A 72 24.65 -1.82 0.65
CA LEU A 72 24.37 -0.39 0.72
C LEU A 72 23.84 0.00 2.10
N ASP A 73 22.93 -0.79 2.66
CA ASP A 73 22.33 -0.53 3.97
C ASP A 73 23.37 -0.56 5.09
N ARG A 74 24.44 -1.36 4.96
CA ARG A 74 25.55 -1.36 5.92
C ARG A 74 26.33 -0.03 5.95
N GLN A 75 26.34 0.71 4.84
CA GLN A 75 27.09 1.95 4.68
C GLN A 75 26.29 3.20 5.12
N VAL A 76 24.97 3.07 5.32
CA VAL A 76 24.08 4.18 5.66
C VAL A 76 23.69 4.10 7.14
N ALA A 77 24.05 5.12 7.94
CA ALA A 77 23.86 5.12 9.39
C ALA A 77 22.43 4.75 9.85
N ARG A 78 21.42 5.23 9.12
CA ARG A 78 19.99 4.95 9.37
C ARG A 78 19.60 3.49 9.19
N THR A 79 20.18 2.80 8.20
CA THR A 79 19.81 1.43 7.83
C THR A 79 20.84 0.39 8.26
N ALA A 80 22.01 0.81 8.75
CA ALA A 80 23.05 -0.06 9.28
C ALA A 80 22.58 -0.95 10.44
N ARG A 81 21.56 -0.51 11.20
CA ARG A 81 20.95 -1.28 12.30
C ARG A 81 19.90 -2.30 11.86
N ARG A 82 19.57 -2.38 10.56
CA ARG A 82 18.62 -3.39 10.06
C ARG A 82 19.14 -4.80 10.34
N PRO A 83 18.26 -5.80 10.57
CA PRO A 83 18.69 -7.13 11.01
C PRO A 83 19.68 -7.81 10.06
N LEU A 84 19.51 -7.64 8.75
CA LEU A 84 20.41 -8.23 7.75
C LEU A 84 21.72 -7.44 7.58
N ALA A 85 21.66 -6.10 7.61
CA ALA A 85 22.83 -5.24 7.46
C ALA A 85 23.81 -5.36 8.66
N SER A 86 23.24 -5.43 9.87
CA SER A 86 23.97 -5.61 11.14
C SER A 86 24.48 -7.03 11.39
N GLY A 87 24.04 -8.01 10.59
CA GLY A 87 24.39 -9.43 10.77
C GLY A 87 23.57 -10.17 11.84
N ALA A 88 22.56 -9.53 12.45
CA ALA A 88 21.65 -10.18 13.40
C ALA A 88 20.84 -11.34 12.76
N VAL A 89 20.65 -11.32 11.44
CA VAL A 89 20.11 -12.42 10.64
C VAL A 89 21.09 -12.73 9.52
N SER A 90 21.40 -14.01 9.31
CA SER A 90 22.25 -14.42 8.19
C SER A 90 21.48 -14.36 6.86
N VAL A 91 22.19 -14.17 5.75
CA VAL A 91 21.58 -14.09 4.40
C VAL A 91 20.84 -15.39 4.05
N LYS A 92 21.42 -16.54 4.41
CA LYS A 92 20.75 -17.84 4.23
C LYS A 92 19.43 -17.89 5.02
N ALA A 93 19.44 -17.43 6.26
CA ALA A 93 18.22 -17.38 7.09
C ALA A 93 17.18 -16.38 6.54
N ALA A 94 17.61 -15.25 5.98
CA ALA A 94 16.72 -14.29 5.32
C ALA A 94 16.04 -14.91 4.08
N TRP A 95 16.76 -15.68 3.26
CA TRP A 95 16.17 -16.42 2.14
C TRP A 95 15.17 -17.48 2.61
N VAL A 96 15.49 -18.25 3.66
CA VAL A 96 14.53 -19.21 4.25
C VAL A 96 13.28 -18.49 4.74
N TRP A 97 13.45 -17.34 5.41
CA TRP A 97 12.31 -16.55 5.89
C TRP A 97 11.45 -15.99 4.76
N LEU A 98 12.08 -15.54 3.67
CA LEU A 98 11.38 -15.13 2.46
C LEU A 98 10.56 -16.29 1.88
N VAL A 99 11.13 -17.50 1.80
CA VAL A 99 10.40 -18.70 1.34
C VAL A 99 9.21 -19.00 2.23
N ILE A 100 9.35 -18.92 3.56
CA ILE A 100 8.23 -19.15 4.50
C ILE A 100 7.10 -18.14 4.26
N LEU A 101 7.42 -16.85 4.10
CA LEU A 101 6.41 -15.82 3.81
C LEU A 101 5.75 -16.04 2.44
N SER A 102 6.52 -16.46 1.43
CA SER A 102 5.99 -16.83 0.12
C SER A 102 5.10 -18.07 0.16
N LEU A 103 5.38 -19.05 1.02
CA LEU A 103 4.49 -20.20 1.23
C LEU A 103 3.15 -19.79 1.86
N ILE A 104 3.15 -18.82 2.78
CA ILE A 104 1.91 -18.22 3.28
C ILE A 104 1.16 -17.52 2.14
N GLY A 105 1.86 -16.76 1.30
CA GLY A 105 1.29 -16.18 0.09
C GLY A 105 0.72 -17.22 -0.88
N LEU A 106 1.37 -18.37 -1.02
CA LEU A 106 0.88 -19.49 -1.83
C LEU A 106 -0.41 -20.07 -1.25
N VAL A 107 -0.51 -20.24 0.07
CA VAL A 107 -1.77 -20.68 0.71
C VAL A 107 -2.91 -19.74 0.36
N VAL A 108 -2.68 -18.42 0.40
CA VAL A 108 -3.67 -17.40 0.00
C VAL A 108 -4.01 -17.53 -1.50
N LEU A 109 -2.99 -17.69 -2.36
CA LEU A 109 -3.16 -17.86 -3.81
C LEU A 109 -4.07 -19.06 -4.15
N LEU A 110 -3.94 -20.16 -3.40
CA LEU A 110 -4.76 -21.37 -3.58
C LEU A 110 -6.24 -21.18 -3.19
N GLN A 111 -6.59 -20.11 -2.48
CA GLN A 111 -7.98 -19.76 -2.17
C GLN A 111 -8.63 -18.91 -3.27
N LEU A 112 -7.85 -18.44 -4.23
CA LEU A 112 -8.31 -17.63 -5.34
C LEU A 112 -8.78 -18.51 -6.51
N ASN A 113 -9.73 -18.00 -7.28
CA ASN A 113 -10.05 -18.57 -8.58
C ASN A 113 -8.87 -18.38 -9.54
N LEU A 114 -8.84 -19.16 -10.62
CA LEU A 114 -7.71 -19.18 -11.56
C LEU A 114 -7.39 -17.79 -12.12
N THR A 115 -8.41 -17.02 -12.51
CA THR A 115 -8.22 -15.66 -13.06
C THR A 115 -7.54 -14.74 -12.05
N ALA A 116 -8.04 -14.71 -10.81
CA ALA A 116 -7.47 -13.91 -9.74
C ALA A 116 -6.06 -14.37 -9.36
N ALA A 117 -5.78 -15.69 -9.38
CA ALA A 117 -4.45 -16.22 -9.14
C ALA A 117 -3.44 -15.77 -10.23
N ILE A 118 -3.83 -15.82 -11.51
CA ILE A 118 -2.99 -15.32 -12.62
C ILE A 118 -2.72 -13.81 -12.46
N VAL A 119 -3.76 -13.02 -12.16
CA VAL A 119 -3.62 -11.58 -11.91
C VAL A 119 -2.70 -11.32 -10.72
N ALA A 120 -2.81 -12.09 -9.63
CA ALA A 120 -1.95 -11.95 -8.46
C ALA A 120 -0.47 -12.22 -8.78
N LEU A 121 -0.17 -13.25 -9.58
CA LEU A 121 1.19 -13.54 -10.02
C LEU A 121 1.79 -12.40 -10.88
N GLY A 122 0.96 -11.65 -11.61
CA GLY A 122 1.39 -10.45 -12.34
C GLY A 122 2.04 -9.39 -11.45
N SER A 123 1.70 -9.32 -10.16
CA SER A 123 2.31 -8.38 -9.22
C SER A 123 3.80 -8.62 -9.00
N LEU A 124 4.29 -9.86 -9.18
CA LEU A 124 5.68 -10.23 -8.91
C LEU A 124 6.65 -9.45 -9.78
N ALA A 125 6.29 -9.18 -11.03
CA ALA A 125 7.09 -8.35 -11.93
C ALA A 125 7.23 -6.91 -11.42
N LEU A 126 6.12 -6.31 -10.94
CA LEU A 126 6.14 -4.96 -10.39
C LEU A 126 6.92 -4.90 -9.07
N VAL A 127 6.75 -5.88 -8.19
CA VAL A 127 7.46 -5.98 -6.91
C VAL A 127 8.97 -6.14 -7.14
N ALA A 128 9.38 -7.01 -8.05
CA ALA A 128 10.79 -7.22 -8.37
C ALA A 128 11.47 -5.97 -8.96
N ALA A 129 10.73 -5.20 -9.77
CA ALA A 129 11.25 -3.99 -10.40
C ALA A 129 11.31 -2.77 -9.44
N TYR A 130 10.46 -2.74 -8.39
CA TYR A 130 10.31 -1.57 -7.52
C TYR A 130 11.61 -1.03 -6.89
N PRO A 131 12.53 -1.85 -6.34
CA PRO A 131 13.77 -1.36 -5.71
C PRO A 131 14.64 -0.52 -6.64
N PHE A 132 14.52 -0.72 -7.96
CA PHE A 132 15.29 -0.02 -8.98
C PHE A 132 14.68 1.32 -9.38
N MET A 133 13.40 1.57 -9.10
CA MET A 133 12.66 2.74 -9.60
C MET A 133 13.22 4.06 -9.08
N LYS A 134 13.74 4.08 -7.84
CA LYS A 134 14.41 5.25 -7.24
C LYS A 134 15.63 5.74 -8.05
N ARG A 135 16.21 4.88 -8.89
CA ARG A 135 17.36 5.19 -9.76
C ARG A 135 16.96 5.65 -11.15
N ILE A 136 15.73 5.36 -11.58
CA ILE A 136 15.27 5.54 -12.97
C ILE A 136 14.30 6.72 -13.09
N THR A 137 13.50 7.00 -12.06
CA THR A 137 12.45 8.03 -12.10
C THR A 137 12.44 8.92 -10.85
N TRP A 138 11.88 10.14 -11.00
CA TRP A 138 11.54 11.03 -9.89
C TRP A 138 10.23 10.68 -9.19
N TRP A 139 9.49 9.71 -9.73
CA TRP A 139 8.20 9.27 -9.22
C TRP A 139 8.19 7.78 -8.88
N PRO A 140 9.14 7.26 -8.06
CA PRO A 140 9.06 5.88 -7.59
C PRO A 140 7.73 5.59 -6.88
N GLN A 141 7.08 6.62 -6.33
CA GLN A 141 5.74 6.57 -5.75
C GLN A 141 4.66 6.12 -6.74
N ALA A 142 4.78 6.44 -8.03
CA ALA A 142 3.82 5.99 -9.04
C ALA A 142 3.92 4.48 -9.26
N TRP A 143 5.15 3.96 -9.29
CA TRP A 143 5.38 2.50 -9.36
C TRP A 143 4.92 1.80 -8.08
N LEU A 144 5.23 2.40 -6.92
CA LEU A 144 4.73 1.93 -5.64
C LEU A 144 3.20 1.90 -5.63
N GLY A 145 2.54 2.91 -6.18
CA GLY A 145 1.10 2.98 -6.33
C GLY A 145 0.52 1.79 -7.08
N MET A 146 1.16 1.38 -8.17
CA MET A 146 0.76 0.18 -8.91
C MET A 146 0.92 -1.08 -8.04
N VAL A 147 2.05 -1.23 -7.36
CA VAL A 147 2.32 -2.38 -6.48
C VAL A 147 1.32 -2.44 -5.31
N PHE A 148 1.14 -1.34 -4.60
CA PHE A 148 0.31 -1.28 -3.38
C PHE A 148 -1.18 -1.34 -3.69
N SER A 149 -1.58 -0.91 -4.89
CA SER A 149 -2.98 -0.99 -5.33
C SER A 149 -3.33 -2.33 -5.99
N TRP A 150 -2.36 -3.22 -6.22
CA TRP A 150 -2.56 -4.45 -7.01
C TRP A 150 -3.54 -5.44 -6.39
N ALA A 151 -3.82 -5.32 -5.09
CA ALA A 151 -4.89 -6.11 -4.46
C ALA A 151 -6.27 -5.82 -5.09
N ALA A 152 -6.52 -4.61 -5.62
CA ALA A 152 -7.79 -4.26 -6.26
C ALA A 152 -8.10 -5.13 -7.49
N PRO A 153 -7.23 -5.24 -8.52
CA PRO A 153 -7.50 -6.12 -9.67
C PRO A 153 -7.60 -7.60 -9.31
N VAL A 154 -6.84 -8.08 -8.31
CA VAL A 154 -6.95 -9.46 -7.82
C VAL A 154 -8.33 -9.71 -7.22
N ALA A 155 -8.79 -8.83 -6.33
CA ALA A 155 -10.11 -8.91 -5.70
C ALA A 155 -11.23 -8.80 -6.73
N TRP A 156 -11.12 -7.89 -7.70
CA TRP A 156 -12.14 -7.72 -8.74
C TRP A 156 -12.29 -8.95 -9.63
N ALA A 157 -11.16 -9.57 -10.03
CA ALA A 157 -11.14 -10.85 -10.73
C ALA A 157 -11.72 -11.99 -9.85
N GLN A 158 -11.45 -11.96 -8.54
CA GLN A 158 -11.96 -12.95 -7.59
C GLN A 158 -13.48 -12.86 -7.43
N MET A 159 -14.04 -11.65 -7.45
CA MET A 159 -15.48 -11.39 -7.33
C MET A 159 -16.26 -11.59 -8.65
N ALA A 160 -15.54 -11.76 -9.78
CA ALA A 160 -16.11 -12.00 -11.12
C ALA A 160 -17.12 -10.92 -11.59
N VAL A 161 -16.85 -9.65 -11.27
CA VAL A 161 -17.77 -8.52 -11.54
C VAL A 161 -17.87 -8.16 -13.04
N GLY A 162 -16.84 -8.45 -13.83
CA GLY A 162 -16.86 -8.30 -15.30
C GLY A 162 -16.73 -6.88 -15.88
N ASP A 163 -16.96 -5.82 -15.09
CA ASP A 163 -16.74 -4.42 -15.53
C ASP A 163 -15.30 -3.94 -15.25
N TRP A 164 -14.45 -4.03 -16.28
CA TRP A 164 -13.05 -3.60 -16.20
C TRP A 164 -12.87 -2.08 -16.15
N ALA A 165 -13.84 -1.29 -16.62
CA ALA A 165 -13.75 0.17 -16.57
C ALA A 165 -13.95 0.68 -15.13
N THR A 166 -14.85 0.05 -14.36
CA THR A 166 -15.02 0.34 -12.93
C THR A 166 -13.75 0.01 -12.15
N LEU A 167 -13.13 -1.15 -12.43
CA LEU A 167 -11.84 -1.49 -11.82
C LEU A 167 -10.74 -0.47 -12.18
N ALA A 168 -10.66 -0.06 -13.45
CA ALA A 168 -9.65 0.91 -13.88
C ALA A 168 -9.77 2.23 -13.10
N LEU A 169 -10.98 2.70 -12.84
CA LEU A 169 -11.24 3.89 -12.02
C LEU A 169 -10.85 3.67 -10.56
N LEU A 170 -11.28 2.56 -9.95
CA LEU A 170 -10.92 2.22 -8.57
C LEU A 170 -9.38 2.14 -8.39
N TYR A 171 -8.71 1.48 -9.33
CA TYR A 171 -7.27 1.28 -9.33
C TYR A 171 -6.50 2.58 -9.58
N ALA A 172 -6.93 3.41 -10.54
CA ALA A 172 -6.33 4.72 -10.79
C ALA A 172 -6.46 5.65 -9.57
N GLY A 173 -7.63 5.67 -8.92
CA GLY A 173 -7.83 6.44 -7.70
C GLY A 173 -6.96 5.94 -6.55
N SER A 174 -6.80 4.62 -6.43
CA SER A 174 -5.90 4.00 -5.45
C SER A 174 -4.44 4.38 -5.70
N ILE A 175 -3.97 4.36 -6.95
CA ILE A 175 -2.62 4.81 -7.32
C ILE A 175 -2.41 6.28 -6.95
N ALA A 176 -3.36 7.16 -7.29
CA ALA A 176 -3.27 8.59 -6.95
C ALA A 176 -3.18 8.81 -5.43
N TRP A 177 -3.99 8.09 -4.66
CA TRP A 177 -3.94 8.09 -3.21
C TRP A 177 -2.58 7.61 -2.65
N VAL A 178 -2.03 6.53 -3.21
CA VAL A 178 -0.69 6.03 -2.84
C VAL A 178 0.38 7.07 -3.12
N ILE A 179 0.37 7.69 -4.30
CA ILE A 179 1.32 8.75 -4.63
C ILE A 179 1.18 9.90 -3.62
N GLY A 180 -0.06 10.28 -3.27
CA GLY A 180 -0.32 11.35 -2.31
C GLY A 180 0.28 11.05 -0.93
N TYR A 181 -0.10 9.94 -0.30
CA TYR A 181 0.39 9.63 1.04
C TYR A 181 1.90 9.33 1.07
N ASP A 182 2.45 8.74 0.01
CA ASP A 182 3.87 8.36 0.00
C ASP A 182 4.75 9.58 -0.31
N THR A 183 4.18 10.59 -0.98
CA THR A 183 4.81 11.93 -1.07
C THR A 183 4.86 12.59 0.31
N ILE A 184 3.77 12.52 1.11
CA ILE A 184 3.79 13.00 2.51
C ILE A 184 4.86 12.26 3.31
N TYR A 185 4.94 10.93 3.17
CA TYR A 185 5.92 10.12 3.89
C TYR A 185 7.36 10.51 3.52
N ALA A 186 7.62 10.74 2.23
CA ALA A 186 8.93 11.13 1.72
C ALA A 186 9.40 12.53 2.19
N CYS A 187 8.51 13.38 2.69
CA CYS A 187 8.91 14.67 3.28
C CYS A 187 9.82 14.52 4.50
N GLN A 188 9.73 13.40 5.23
CA GLN A 188 10.60 13.13 6.39
C GLN A 188 12.09 13.04 6.03
N ASP A 189 12.39 12.66 4.79
CA ASP A 189 13.73 12.27 4.36
C ASP A 189 14.30 13.21 3.29
N ILE A 190 13.71 14.39 3.04
CA ILE A 190 14.11 15.29 1.94
C ILE A 190 15.59 15.67 2.01
N GLU A 191 16.08 16.04 3.19
CA GLU A 191 17.47 16.50 3.38
C GLU A 191 18.47 15.36 3.21
N ASP A 192 18.18 14.21 3.82
CA ASP A 192 18.98 12.99 3.68
C ASP A 192 19.01 12.51 2.22
N ASP A 193 17.84 12.42 1.56
CA ASP A 193 17.73 12.01 0.15
C ASP A 193 18.46 12.98 -0.80
N ALA A 194 18.50 14.27 -0.45
CA ALA A 194 19.25 15.28 -1.20
C ALA A 194 20.76 15.01 -1.14
N MET A 195 21.28 14.68 0.04
CA MET A 195 22.71 14.39 0.24
C MET A 195 23.18 13.14 -0.52
N VAL A 196 22.33 12.11 -0.64
CA VAL A 196 22.68 10.84 -1.32
C VAL A 196 22.18 10.75 -2.78
N GLY A 197 21.61 11.84 -3.31
CA GLY A 197 21.17 11.92 -4.72
C GLY A 197 19.92 11.08 -5.07
N VAL A 198 19.12 10.68 -4.08
CA VAL A 198 17.91 9.85 -4.28
C VAL A 198 16.76 10.71 -4.82
N ARG A 199 16.14 10.29 -5.93
CA ARG A 199 15.02 11.01 -6.55
C ARG A 199 13.68 10.61 -5.89
N SER A 200 12.83 11.60 -5.57
CA SER A 200 11.50 11.38 -4.99
C SER A 200 10.49 12.46 -5.42
N SER A 201 9.18 12.13 -5.35
CA SER A 201 8.11 13.07 -5.70
C SER A 201 8.11 14.31 -4.80
N ALA A 202 8.44 14.15 -3.51
CA ALA A 202 8.55 15.27 -2.57
C ALA A 202 9.64 16.26 -3.01
N ARG A 203 10.79 15.76 -3.47
CA ARG A 203 11.86 16.60 -4.06
C ARG A 203 11.44 17.22 -5.39
N ALA A 204 10.72 16.49 -6.23
CA ALA A 204 10.22 17.01 -7.51
C ALA A 204 9.16 18.11 -7.32
N MET A 205 8.32 18.03 -6.29
CA MET A 205 7.30 19.03 -5.95
C MET A 205 7.86 20.23 -5.19
N GLY A 206 8.96 20.07 -4.44
CA GLY A 206 9.57 21.14 -3.64
C GLY A 206 8.56 21.81 -2.71
N GLY A 207 8.54 23.15 -2.68
CA GLY A 207 7.57 23.91 -1.86
C GLY A 207 6.09 23.72 -2.22
N ARG A 208 5.76 22.94 -3.25
CA ARG A 208 4.39 22.69 -3.72
C ARG A 208 3.80 21.37 -3.25
N VAL A 209 4.46 20.63 -2.35
CA VAL A 209 4.00 19.32 -1.85
C VAL A 209 2.53 19.37 -1.45
N ARG A 210 2.12 20.35 -0.62
CA ARG A 210 0.73 20.46 -0.16
C ARG A 210 -0.25 20.54 -1.33
N GLY A 211 0.01 21.40 -2.32
CA GLY A 211 -0.84 21.55 -3.50
C GLY A 211 -0.85 20.30 -4.40
N GLY A 212 0.30 19.65 -4.59
CA GLY A 212 0.40 18.41 -5.37
C GLY A 212 -0.36 17.25 -4.72
N VAL A 213 -0.26 17.11 -3.39
CA VAL A 213 -1.03 16.12 -2.62
C VAL A 213 -2.53 16.44 -2.66
N THR A 214 -2.93 17.72 -2.56
CA THR A 214 -4.34 18.13 -2.76
C THR A 214 -4.88 17.62 -4.09
N LEU A 215 -4.13 17.84 -5.18
CA LEU A 215 -4.52 17.41 -6.52
C LEU A 215 -4.66 15.88 -6.60
N LEU A 216 -3.67 15.14 -6.09
CA LEU A 216 -3.68 13.68 -6.09
C LEU A 216 -4.85 13.10 -5.31
N TYR A 217 -5.15 13.65 -4.13
CA TYR A 217 -6.33 13.23 -3.36
C TYR A 217 -7.65 13.64 -4.02
N GLY A 218 -7.70 14.79 -4.69
CA GLY A 218 -8.84 15.18 -5.53
C GLY A 218 -9.08 14.19 -6.67
N VAL A 219 -8.03 13.81 -7.39
CA VAL A 219 -8.08 12.77 -8.44
C VAL A 219 -8.56 11.43 -7.86
N ALA A 220 -8.04 11.03 -6.71
CA ALA A 220 -8.48 9.80 -6.04
C ALA A 220 -9.99 9.79 -5.76
N ILE A 221 -10.52 10.87 -5.15
CA ILE A 221 -11.95 11.01 -4.86
C ILE A 221 -12.78 11.00 -6.14
N VAL A 222 -12.37 11.71 -7.20
CA VAL A 222 -13.11 11.73 -8.48
C VAL A 222 -13.15 10.34 -9.12
N CYS A 223 -12.02 9.63 -9.14
CA CYS A 223 -11.96 8.27 -9.66
C CYS A 223 -12.82 7.29 -8.84
N TRP A 224 -12.78 7.35 -7.52
CA TRP A 224 -13.63 6.52 -6.66
C TRP A 224 -15.12 6.86 -6.80
N ALA A 225 -15.48 8.15 -6.90
CA ALA A 225 -16.85 8.58 -7.16
C ALA A 225 -17.36 8.05 -8.51
N ALA A 226 -16.53 8.12 -9.56
CA ALA A 226 -16.87 7.56 -10.86
C ALA A 226 -17.03 6.03 -10.81
N ALA A 227 -16.17 5.32 -10.07
CA ALA A 227 -16.30 3.88 -9.88
C ALA A 227 -17.59 3.51 -9.14
N VAL A 228 -17.91 4.22 -8.05
CA VAL A 228 -19.17 4.05 -7.31
C VAL A 228 -20.37 4.33 -8.20
N TRP A 229 -20.36 5.43 -8.96
CA TRP A 229 -21.47 5.79 -9.85
C TRP A 229 -21.75 4.74 -10.93
N ARG A 230 -20.71 4.07 -11.45
CA ARG A 230 -20.89 3.01 -12.46
C ARG A 230 -21.61 1.78 -11.93
N VAL A 231 -21.41 1.45 -10.65
CA VAL A 231 -22.07 0.29 -10.02
C VAL A 231 -23.40 0.70 -9.39
N PHE A 232 -23.45 1.88 -8.77
CA PHE A 232 -24.56 2.39 -7.98
C PHE A 232 -24.86 3.85 -8.38
N PRO A 233 -25.60 4.10 -9.49
CA PRO A 233 -25.78 5.42 -10.10
C PRO A 233 -26.81 6.28 -9.35
N THR A 234 -26.60 6.51 -8.06
CA THR A 234 -27.44 7.36 -7.22
C THR A 234 -26.60 8.43 -6.51
N PRO A 235 -27.09 9.68 -6.39
CA PRO A 235 -26.38 10.72 -5.63
C PRO A 235 -26.13 10.34 -4.17
N LEU A 236 -27.03 9.54 -3.59
CA LEU A 236 -26.89 9.05 -2.21
C LEU A 236 -25.69 8.10 -2.06
N ALA A 237 -25.40 7.26 -3.05
CA ALA A 237 -24.22 6.40 -3.03
C ALA A 237 -22.92 7.22 -2.99
N LEU A 238 -22.87 8.39 -3.65
CA LEU A 238 -21.72 9.29 -3.59
C LEU A 238 -21.52 9.93 -2.22
N ALA A 239 -22.59 10.12 -1.44
CA ALA A 239 -22.49 10.65 -0.08
C ALA A 239 -21.69 9.72 0.85
N ALA A 240 -21.59 8.43 0.53
CA ALA A 240 -20.76 7.48 1.27
C ALA A 240 -19.25 7.78 1.19
N LEU A 241 -18.81 8.62 0.23
CA LEU A 241 -17.41 9.04 0.11
C LEU A 241 -17.06 10.27 0.97
N LEU A 242 -18.06 10.95 1.55
CA LEU A 242 -17.86 12.16 2.34
C LEU A 242 -16.88 11.97 3.51
N PRO A 243 -16.96 10.90 4.34
CA PRO A 243 -16.03 10.70 5.44
C PRO A 243 -14.57 10.61 4.96
N THR A 244 -14.32 9.88 3.88
CA THR A 244 -12.98 9.74 3.26
C THR A 244 -12.50 11.08 2.71
N ALA A 245 -13.36 11.81 1.99
CA ALA A 245 -13.01 13.12 1.42
C ALA A 245 -12.64 14.13 2.51
N LEU A 246 -13.41 14.18 3.60
CA LEU A 246 -13.13 15.04 4.75
C LEU A 246 -11.83 14.65 5.46
N HIS A 247 -11.55 13.36 5.59
CA HIS A 247 -10.30 12.87 6.19
C HIS A 247 -9.07 13.26 5.35
N LEU A 248 -9.12 13.06 4.02
CA LEU A 248 -8.04 13.47 3.11
C LEU A 248 -7.87 15.00 3.07
N LEU A 249 -8.98 15.75 3.11
CA LEU A 249 -8.94 17.21 3.20
C LEU A 249 -8.27 17.66 4.51
N TRP A 250 -8.64 17.05 5.65
CA TRP A 250 -8.01 17.31 6.93
C TRP A 250 -6.51 17.02 6.91
N GLN A 251 -6.08 15.91 6.28
CA GLN A 251 -4.67 15.57 6.15
C GLN A 251 -3.90 16.70 5.46
N VAL A 252 -4.40 17.15 4.30
CA VAL A 252 -3.77 18.21 3.50
C VAL A 252 -3.87 19.58 4.18
N ALA A 253 -5.00 19.88 4.83
CA ALA A 253 -5.24 21.16 5.49
C ALA A 253 -4.29 21.40 6.67
N THR A 254 -3.87 20.31 7.33
CA THR A 254 -3.02 20.32 8.53
C THR A 254 -1.62 19.76 8.29
N LEU A 255 -1.24 19.58 7.03
CA LEU A 255 0.08 19.09 6.63
C LEU A 255 1.12 20.20 6.80
N THR A 256 2.16 19.89 7.58
CA THR A 256 3.37 20.72 7.70
C THR A 256 4.54 19.92 7.13
N PRO A 257 4.94 20.14 5.86
CA PRO A 257 5.95 19.32 5.19
C PRO A 257 7.32 19.28 5.89
N ASP A 258 7.67 20.35 6.59
CA ASP A 258 8.96 20.49 7.29
C ASP A 258 8.96 19.83 8.69
N ASP A 259 7.82 19.32 9.15
CA ASP A 259 7.68 18.60 10.42
C ASP A 259 7.58 17.09 10.17
N GLY A 260 8.69 16.37 10.40
CA GLY A 260 8.77 14.92 10.25
C GLY A 260 7.76 14.13 11.10
N ALA A 261 7.40 14.64 12.29
CA ALA A 261 6.42 13.98 13.15
C ALA A 261 4.98 14.18 12.61
N ASN A 262 4.67 15.41 12.15
CA ASN A 262 3.40 15.71 11.49
C ASN A 262 3.21 14.83 10.23
N THR A 263 4.20 14.81 9.35
CA THR A 263 4.16 14.03 8.09
C THR A 263 4.02 12.54 8.36
N LEU A 264 4.75 11.98 9.33
CA LEU A 264 4.60 10.58 9.73
C LEU A 264 3.21 10.27 10.29
N ALA A 265 2.64 11.17 11.10
CA ALA A 265 1.29 11.01 11.64
C ALA A 265 0.23 11.03 10.52
N ARG A 266 0.38 11.91 9.53
CA ARG A 266 -0.51 11.98 8.35
C ARG A 266 -0.36 10.77 7.44
N PHE A 267 0.86 10.28 7.22
CA PHE A 267 1.07 9.02 6.51
C PHE A 267 0.35 7.86 7.23
N ARG A 268 0.51 7.73 8.55
CA ARG A 268 -0.12 6.65 9.33
C ARG A 268 -1.65 6.72 9.33
N SER A 269 -2.24 7.92 9.33
CA SER A 269 -3.70 8.07 9.28
C SER A 269 -4.32 7.62 7.95
N ASN A 270 -3.53 7.26 6.93
CA ASN A 270 -4.05 6.62 5.72
C ASN A 270 -4.59 5.21 5.99
N ARG A 271 -4.20 4.56 7.10
CA ARG A 271 -4.93 3.37 7.57
C ARG A 271 -6.41 3.70 7.77
N ASP A 272 -6.71 4.84 8.38
CA ASP A 272 -8.07 5.24 8.72
C ASP A 272 -8.80 5.76 7.46
N ALA A 273 -8.10 6.46 6.56
CA ALA A 273 -8.64 6.82 5.24
C ALA A 273 -9.15 5.58 4.47
N GLY A 274 -8.37 4.49 4.49
CA GLY A 274 -8.78 3.26 3.83
C GLY A 274 -9.91 2.51 4.53
N LEU A 275 -9.98 2.57 5.86
CA LEU A 275 -11.13 2.08 6.60
C LEU A 275 -12.40 2.88 6.25
N LEU A 276 -12.32 4.21 6.23
CA LEU A 276 -13.47 5.07 5.90
C LEU A 276 -14.00 4.79 4.50
N LEU A 277 -13.11 4.65 3.51
CA LEU A 277 -13.53 4.29 2.15
C LEU A 277 -14.14 2.89 2.10
N PHE A 278 -13.54 1.92 2.79
CA PHE A 278 -14.09 0.57 2.87
C PHE A 278 -15.50 0.57 3.46
N LEU A 279 -15.73 1.28 4.57
CA LEU A 279 -17.06 1.37 5.19
C LEU A 279 -18.08 2.06 4.29
N GLY A 280 -17.68 3.13 3.59
CA GLY A 280 -18.54 3.79 2.61
C GLY A 280 -18.96 2.85 1.48
N LEU A 281 -17.98 2.15 0.88
CA LEU A 281 -18.23 1.17 -0.19
C LEU A 281 -19.04 -0.04 0.32
N LEU A 282 -18.83 -0.47 1.55
CA LEU A 282 -19.58 -1.56 2.17
C LEU A 282 -21.05 -1.18 2.34
N VAL A 283 -21.34 0.01 2.87
CA VAL A 283 -22.72 0.49 3.03
C VAL A 283 -23.42 0.58 1.68
N VAL A 284 -22.77 1.16 0.67
CA VAL A 284 -23.35 1.26 -0.68
C VAL A 284 -23.56 -0.13 -1.29
N GLY A 285 -22.57 -1.02 -1.18
CA GLY A 285 -22.66 -2.35 -1.76
C GLY A 285 -23.66 -3.29 -1.09
N GLN A 286 -24.05 -3.04 0.18
CA GLN A 286 -25.07 -3.83 0.88
C GLN A 286 -26.48 -3.24 0.77
N ALA A 287 -26.61 -1.97 0.40
CA ALA A 287 -27.89 -1.28 0.29
C ALA A 287 -28.53 -1.37 -1.11
N ALA A 288 -27.83 -1.97 -2.06
CA ALA A 288 -28.24 -2.14 -3.46
C ALA A 288 -28.61 -3.58 -3.76
#